data_AF-A0ABC8RL45-F1
#
_entry.id   AF-A0ABC8RL45-F1
#
_cell.length_a   1.000
_cell.length_b   1.000
_cell.length_c   1.000
_cell.angle_alpha   90.00
_cell.angle_beta   90.00
_cell.angle_gamma   90.00
#
_symmetry.space_group_name_H-M   'P 1'
#
loop_
_entity.id
_entity.type
_entity.pdbx_description
1 polymer ?
#
loop_
_entity_poly.entity_id
_entity_poly.type
_entity_poly.pdbx_seq_one_letter_code
_entity_poly.pdbx_strand_id
1 'polypeptide(L)'
;MMMLVFQVFFALAMAAIGISQSNSFARDSSKAKGAATSIFAILDRKSKIDPSDESGMTLEHVKGDIELQHISFRYPTRPDVQIFRDLNLTIHNGKVKFI
;
A
#
# COMPACT_ATOMS: atom_id res chain seq x y z
N MET A 1 2.89 64.29 5.94
CA MET A 1 3.52 63.65 4.77
C MET A 1 4.55 62.58 5.17
N MET A 2 5.58 62.91 5.97
CA MET A 2 6.63 61.95 6.40
C MET A 2 6.09 60.66 7.06
N MET A 3 5.10 60.79 7.95
CA MET A 3 4.53 59.65 8.69
C MET A 3 3.80 58.62 7.79
N LEU A 4 3.18 59.08 6.69
CA LEU A 4 2.50 58.20 5.73
C LEU A 4 3.50 57.35 4.93
N VAL A 5 4.65 57.94 4.58
CA VAL A 5 5.71 57.23 3.85
C VAL A 5 6.29 56.10 4.71
N PHE A 6 6.49 56.34 6.00
CA PHE A 6 6.97 55.33 6.94
C PHE A 6 5.97 54.17 7.10
N GLN A 7 4.67 54.46 7.18
CA GLN A 7 3.64 53.43 7.27
C GLN A 7 3.62 52.52 6.04
N VAL A 8 3.72 53.08 4.83
CA VAL A 8 3.75 52.31 3.58
C VAL A 8 5.00 51.43 3.52
N PHE A 9 6.16 51.98 3.87
CA PHE A 9 7.41 51.21 3.89
C PHE A 9 7.35 50.05 4.90
N PHE A 10 6.84 50.30 6.11
CA PHE A 10 6.70 49.27 7.13
C PHE A 10 5.74 48.16 6.70
N ALA A 11 4.62 48.52 6.08
CA ALA A 11 3.67 47.54 5.52
C ALA A 11 4.31 46.66 4.44
N LEU A 12 5.11 47.25 3.54
CA LEU A 12 5.84 46.51 2.50
C LEU A 12 6.90 45.58 3.09
N ALA A 13 7.65 46.05 4.10
CA ALA A 13 8.66 45.23 4.79
C ALA A 13 8.01 44.02 5.49
N MET A 14 6.89 44.24 6.19
CA MET A 14 6.13 43.16 6.83
C MET A 14 5.56 42.16 5.82
N ALA A 15 5.05 42.64 4.68
CA ALA A 15 4.57 41.78 3.60
C ALA A 15 5.70 40.91 3.02
N ALA A 16 6.89 41.48 2.79
CA ALA A 16 8.05 40.75 2.30
C ALA A 16 8.51 39.65 3.29
N ILE A 17 8.53 39.96 4.59
CA ILE A 17 8.84 38.98 5.64
C ILE A 17 7.79 37.86 5.67
N GLY A 18 6.50 38.20 5.53
CA GLY A 18 5.42 37.22 5.46
C GLY A 18 5.61 36.21 4.32
N ILE A 19 5.88 36.70 3.10
CA ILE A 19 6.13 35.85 1.93
C ILE A 19 7.36 34.96 2.16
N SER A 20 8.44 35.53 2.69
CA SER A 20 9.68 34.78 2.94
C SER A 20 9.45 33.62 3.92
N GLN A 21 8.68 33.85 4.99
CA GLN A 21 8.39 32.81 5.98
C GLN A 21 7.44 31.74 5.41
N SER A 22 6.41 32.12 4.67
CA SER A 22 5.52 31.17 3.99
C SER A 22 6.25 30.25 3.02
N ASN A 23 7.23 30.79 2.28
CA ASN A 23 8.06 30.00 1.36
C ASN A 23 8.90 28.94 2.09
N SER A 24 9.26 29.15 3.36
CA SER A 24 9.99 28.15 4.15
C SER A 24 9.19 26.85 4.31
N PHE A 25 7.85 26.93 4.41
CA PHE A 25 6.97 25.77 4.58
C PHE A 25 6.63 25.03 3.28
N ALA A 26 6.94 25.62 2.11
CA ALA A 26 6.59 25.03 0.82
C ALA A 26 7.18 23.63 0.63
N ARG A 27 8.43 23.42 1.08
CA ARG A 27 9.10 22.11 0.99
C ARG A 27 8.43 21.06 1.89
N ASP A 28 8.04 21.44 3.10
CA ASP A 28 7.40 20.52 4.03
C ASP A 28 5.99 20.15 3.57
N SER A 29 5.24 21.11 3.01
CA SER A 29 3.94 20.85 2.39
C SER A 29 4.05 19.85 1.23
N SER A 30 5.05 20.01 0.36
CA SER A 30 5.28 19.07 -0.74
C SER A 30 5.63 17.66 -0.24
N LYS A 31 6.46 17.54 0.80
CA LYS A 31 6.80 16.25 1.41
C LYS A 31 5.57 15.61 2.06
N ALA A 32 4.78 16.39 2.80
CA ALA A 32 3.55 15.92 3.43
C ALA A 32 2.56 15.40 2.39
N LYS A 33 2.39 16.11 1.28
CA LYS A 33 1.57 15.65 0.15
C LYS A 33 2.07 14.32 -0.41
N GLY A 34 3.37 14.18 -0.65
CA GLY A 34 3.96 12.94 -1.15
C GLY A 34 3.77 11.76 -0.19
N ALA A 35 3.98 11.98 1.11
CA ALA A 35 3.74 10.96 2.14
C ALA A 35 2.27 10.54 2.20
N ALA A 36 1.34 11.52 2.17
CA ALA A 36 -0.09 11.25 2.13
C ALA A 36 -0.47 10.43 0.89
N THR A 37 0.04 10.77 -0.30
CA THR A 37 -0.18 9.99 -1.53
C THR A 37 0.28 8.54 -1.37
N SER A 38 1.46 8.29 -0.80
CA SER A 38 1.94 6.93 -0.56
C SER A 38 1.07 6.14 0.42
N ILE A 39 0.60 6.78 1.49
CA ILE A 39 -0.30 6.14 2.46
C ILE A 39 -1.63 5.77 1.80
N PHE A 40 -2.25 6.72 1.09
CA PHE A 40 -3.51 6.44 0.38
C PHE A 40 -3.33 5.38 -0.71
N ALA A 41 -2.21 5.38 -1.43
CA ALA A 41 -1.91 4.34 -2.41
C ALA A 41 -1.84 2.92 -1.80
N ILE A 42 -1.42 2.80 -0.53
CA ILE A 42 -1.43 1.52 0.20
C ILE A 42 -2.85 1.18 0.67
N LEU A 43 -3.57 2.15 1.24
CA LEU A 43 -4.93 1.94 1.76
C LEU A 43 -5.93 1.58 0.66
N ASP A 44 -5.83 2.22 -0.50
CA ASP A 44 -6.71 2.00 -1.65
C ASP A 44 -6.31 0.78 -2.49
N ARG A 45 -5.23 0.09 -2.13
CA ARG A 45 -4.73 -1.07 -2.87
C ARG A 45 -5.67 -2.26 -2.69
N LYS A 46 -6.34 -2.67 -3.76
CA LYS A 46 -7.12 -3.91 -3.80
C LYS A 46 -6.21 -5.15 -3.86
N SER A 47 -6.40 -6.08 -2.92
CA SER A 47 -5.72 -7.39 -2.96
C SER A 47 -6.35 -8.28 -4.02
N LYS A 48 -5.55 -9.10 -4.71
CA LYS A 48 -6.07 -10.12 -5.65
C LYS A 48 -6.83 -11.24 -4.92
N ILE A 49 -6.45 -11.48 -3.66
CA ILE A 49 -7.13 -12.41 -2.76
C ILE A 49 -7.53 -11.56 -1.56
N ASP A 50 -8.80 -11.17 -1.51
CA ASP A 50 -9.33 -10.30 -0.48
C ASP A 50 -9.77 -11.15 0.73
N PRO A 51 -9.15 -10.99 1.91
CA PRO A 51 -9.54 -11.75 3.09
C PRO A 51 -10.89 -11.31 3.69
N SER A 52 -11.39 -10.13 3.32
CA SER A 52 -12.68 -9.60 3.78
C SER A 52 -13.84 -9.95 2.83
N ASP A 53 -13.55 -10.64 1.73
CA ASP A 53 -14.57 -11.10 0.80
C ASP A 53 -15.30 -12.35 1.34
N GLU A 54 -16.56 -12.18 1.68
CA GLU A 54 -17.45 -13.24 2.19
C GLU A 54 -18.23 -13.97 1.08
N SER A 55 -17.97 -13.66 -0.20
CA SER A 55 -18.63 -14.33 -1.33
C SER A 55 -18.23 -15.80 -1.51
N GLY A 56 -17.23 -16.27 -0.75
CA GLY A 56 -16.76 -17.64 -0.76
C GLY A 56 -17.80 -18.67 -0.26
N MET A 57 -17.49 -19.94 -0.49
CA MET A 57 -18.29 -21.05 0.01
C MET A 57 -17.81 -21.48 1.40
N THR A 58 -18.69 -21.43 2.39
CA THR A 58 -18.45 -22.01 3.71
C THR A 58 -19.01 -23.43 3.74
N LEU A 59 -18.15 -24.41 4.03
CA LEU A 59 -18.54 -25.82 4.17
C LEU A 59 -19.02 -26.09 5.61
N GLU A 60 -20.22 -26.66 5.78
CA GLU A 60 -20.74 -27.04 7.11
C GLU A 60 -19.90 -28.16 7.76
N HIS A 61 -19.37 -29.07 6.94
CA HIS A 61 -18.55 -30.19 7.37
C HIS A 61 -17.32 -30.32 6.47
N VAL A 62 -16.14 -30.35 7.09
CA VAL A 62 -14.86 -30.52 6.40
C VAL A 62 -14.31 -31.91 6.68
N LYS A 63 -14.27 -32.78 5.65
CA LYS A 63 -13.75 -34.16 5.76
C LYS A 63 -12.22 -34.19 5.95
N GLY A 64 -11.51 -33.20 5.41
CA GLY A 64 -10.06 -33.03 5.53
C GLY A 64 -9.22 -33.81 4.50
N ASP A 65 -9.84 -34.32 3.43
CA ASP A 65 -9.09 -34.83 2.28
C ASP A 65 -8.55 -33.67 1.44
N ILE A 66 -7.26 -33.71 1.11
CA ILE A 66 -6.57 -32.65 0.35
C ILE A 66 -6.01 -33.27 -0.93
N GLU A 67 -6.27 -32.61 -2.05
CA GLU A 67 -5.75 -33.03 -3.35
C GLU A 67 -5.15 -31.85 -4.10
N LEU A 68 -3.94 -32.05 -4.61
CA LEU A 68 -3.22 -31.14 -5.50
C LEU A 68 -3.13 -31.86 -6.85
N GLN A 69 -3.68 -31.24 -7.90
CA GLN A 69 -3.70 -31.79 -9.25
C GLN A 69 -2.98 -30.85 -10.21
N HIS A 70 -1.98 -31.37 -10.91
CA HIS A 70 -1.23 -30.67 -11.96
C HIS A 70 -0.76 -29.25 -11.58
N ILE A 71 -0.34 -29.06 -10.32
CA ILE A 71 -0.03 -27.73 -9.80
C ILE A 71 1.32 -27.25 -10.34
N SER A 72 1.29 -26.10 -11.02
CA SER A 72 2.47 -25.38 -11.49
C SER A 72 2.55 -24.02 -10.81
N PHE A 73 3.59 -23.79 -10.02
CA PHE A 73 3.70 -22.60 -9.17
C PHE A 73 5.04 -21.88 -9.30
N ARG A 74 4.96 -20.54 -9.30
CA ARG A 74 6.07 -19.58 -9.29
C ARG A 74 5.75 -18.49 -8.27
N TYR A 75 6.75 -18.07 -7.50
CA TYR A 75 6.59 -16.89 -6.65
C TYR A 75 6.57 -15.62 -7.52
N PRO A 76 5.63 -14.67 -7.29
CA PRO A 76 5.56 -13.43 -8.08
C PRO A 76 6.84 -12.58 -8.02
N THR A 77 7.56 -12.64 -6.90
CA THR A 77 8.84 -11.91 -6.72
C THR A 77 10.02 -12.55 -7.44
N ARG A 78 9.90 -13.81 -7.87
CA ARG A 78 10.93 -14.58 -8.59
C ARG A 78 10.28 -15.37 -9.72
N PRO A 79 9.78 -14.69 -10.76
CA PRO A 79 8.99 -15.32 -11.82
C PRO A 79 9.79 -16.34 -12.65
N ASP A 80 11.12 -16.16 -12.76
CA ASP A 80 11.96 -17.05 -13.57
C ASP A 80 12.16 -18.44 -12.95
N VAL A 81 11.94 -18.56 -11.64
CA VAL A 81 12.17 -19.80 -10.88
C VAL A 81 10.85 -20.54 -10.71
N GLN A 82 10.69 -21.64 -11.45
CA GLN A 82 9.57 -22.57 -11.29
C GLN A 82 9.79 -23.47 -10.06
N ILE A 83 8.90 -23.40 -9.07
CA ILE A 83 9.00 -24.16 -7.82
C ILE A 83 8.33 -25.53 -7.97
N PHE A 84 7.05 -25.55 -8.37
CA PHE A 84 6.34 -26.80 -8.65
C PHE A 84 6.15 -26.96 -10.14
N ARG A 85 6.51 -28.12 -10.69
CA ARG A 85 6.31 -28.49 -12.09
C ARG A 85 5.37 -29.69 -12.10
N ASP A 86 4.11 -29.44 -12.44
CA ASP A 86 3.11 -30.49 -12.57
C ASP A 86 2.97 -31.39 -11.32
N LEU A 87 2.89 -30.74 -10.13
CA LEU A 87 2.81 -31.46 -8.86
C LEU A 87 1.41 -32.10 -8.70
N ASN A 88 1.41 -33.41 -8.45
CA ASN A 88 0.24 -34.19 -8.11
C ASN A 88 0.41 -34.82 -6.72
N LEU A 89 -0.47 -34.52 -5.78
CA LEU A 89 -0.37 -34.99 -4.40
C LEU A 89 -1.75 -35.15 -3.75
N THR A 90 -2.05 -36.36 -3.30
CA THR A 90 -3.26 -36.64 -2.51
C THR A 90 -2.88 -36.97 -1.07
N ILE A 91 -3.58 -36.36 -0.12
CA ILE A 91 -3.47 -36.58 1.33
C ILE A 91 -4.86 -36.91 1.84
N HIS A 92 -5.01 -38.08 2.45
CA HIS A 92 -6.27 -38.49 3.05
C HIS A 92 -6.36 -38.04 4.49
N ASN A 93 -7.57 -37.81 4.96
CA ASN A 93 -7.82 -37.39 6.32
C ASN A 93 -7.18 -38.32 7.37
N GLY A 94 -6.66 -37.74 8.46
CA GLY A 94 -6.03 -38.48 9.55
C GLY A 94 -4.67 -39.11 9.23
N LYS A 95 -4.10 -38.91 8.03
CA LYS A 95 -2.78 -39.42 7.67
C LYS A 95 -1.74 -38.29 7.62
N VAL A 96 -0.57 -38.56 8.18
CA VAL A 96 0.63 -37.71 7.99
C VAL A 96 1.34 -38.20 6.73
N LYS A 97 1.57 -37.29 5.79
CA LYS A 97 2.36 -37.55 4.59
C LYS A 97 3.64 -36.74 4.66
N PHE A 98 4.78 -37.42 4.61
CA PHE A 98 6.08 -36.77 4.47
C PHE A 98 6.25 -36.38 3.00
N ILE A 99 6.52 -35.10 2.76
CA ILE A 99 6.72 -34.47 1.44
C ILE A 99 8.23 -34.29 1.25
#